data_AF-W2SA34-F1
#
_entry.id   AF-W2SA34-F1
#
_cell.length_a   1.000
_cell.length_b   1.000
_cell.length_c   1.000
_cell.angle_alpha   90.00
_cell.angle_beta   90.00
_cell.angle_gamma   90.00
#
_symmetry.space_group_name_H-M   'P 1'
#
loop_
_entity.id
_entity.type
_entity.pdbx_description
1 polymer ?
#
loop_
_entity_poly.entity_id
_entity_poly.type
_entity_poly.pdbx_seq_one_letter_code
_entity_poly.pdbx_strand_id
1 'polypeptide(L)' 'IPQAEKQLAFNEMARLFKRGGRLAISDNLLKKDLTPALRQDISLYVRCVTGVSKGEDYKHYLHIAGFKGARLPST' A
#
# COMPACT_ATOMS: atom_id res chain seq x y z
N ILE A 1 4.10 -5.87 5.47
CA ILE A 1 3.79 -6.89 4.45
C ILE A 1 4.83 -6.77 3.36
N PRO A 2 5.54 -7.85 2.99
CA PRO A 2 6.49 -7.84 1.88
C PRO A 2 5.85 -7.30 0.60
N GLN A 3 6.61 -6.56 -0.21
CA GLN A 3 6.08 -5.91 -1.42
C GLN A 3 5.39 -6.89 -2.37
N ALA A 4 5.96 -8.09 -2.54
CA ALA A 4 5.40 -9.15 -3.39
C ALA A 4 4.02 -9.66 -2.91
N GLU A 5 3.72 -9.54 -1.62
CA GLU A 5 2.45 -10.00 -1.04
C GLU A 5 1.39 -8.90 -0.94
N LYS A 6 1.75 -7.63 -1.24
CA LYS A 6 0.79 -6.52 -1.12
C LYS A 6 -0.44 -6.73 -2.01
N GLN A 7 -0.27 -7.14 -3.27
CA GLN A 7 -1.41 -7.38 -4.15
C GLN A 7 -2.37 -8.42 -3.59
N LEU A 8 -1.85 -9.51 -3.02
CA LEU A 8 -2.66 -10.54 -2.38
C LEU A 8 -3.46 -9.96 -1.20
N ALA A 9 -2.84 -9.13 -0.36
CA ALA A 9 -3.53 -8.48 0.75
C ALA A 9 -4.69 -7.59 0.27
N PHE A 10 -4.52 -6.82 -0.80
CA PHE A 10 -5.61 -6.01 -1.37
C PHE A 10 -6.72 -6.85 -2.00
N ASN A 11 -6.39 -7.98 -2.63
CA ASN A 11 -7.38 -8.93 -3.15
C ASN A 11 -8.22 -9.54 -2.01
N GLU A 12 -7.57 -9.92 -0.91
CA GLU A 12 -8.25 -10.46 0.26
C GLU A 12 -9.11 -9.42 0.96
N MET A 13 -8.67 -8.15 0.99
CA MET A 13 -9.54 -7.05 1.43
C MET A 13 -10.79 -7.00 0.55
N ALA A 14 -10.66 -6.96 -0.78
CA ALA A 14 -11.81 -6.89 -1.69
C ALA A 14 -12.79 -8.06 -1.51
N ARG A 15 -12.29 -9.28 -1.29
CA ARG A 15 -13.09 -10.49 -1.08
C ARG A 15 -14.06 -10.36 0.11
N LEU A 16 -13.70 -9.60 1.13
CA LEU A 16 -14.50 -9.42 2.35
C LEU A 16 -15.59 -8.35 2.23
N PHE A 17 -15.57 -7.54 1.17
CA PHE A 17 -16.47 -6.39 1.05
C PHE A 17 -17.84 -6.79 0.49
N LYS A 18 -18.90 -6.28 1.12
CA LYS A 18 -20.25 -6.30 0.56
C LYS A 18 -20.34 -5.30 -0.61
N ARG A 19 -21.30 -5.53 -1.52
CA ARG A 19 -21.60 -4.59 -2.62
C ARG A 19 -21.83 -3.19 -2.07
N GLY A 20 -21.09 -2.21 -2.60
CA GLY A 20 -21.18 -0.80 -2.20
C GLY A 20 -20.32 -0.41 -0.99
N GLY A 21 -19.56 -1.32 -0.40
CA GLY A 21 -18.63 -1.00 0.69
C GLY A 21 -17.50 -0.06 0.25
N ARG A 22 -16.92 0.66 1.22
CA ARG A 22 -15.85 1.65 0.99
C ARG A 22 -14.64 1.31 1.85
N LEU A 23 -13.46 1.32 1.23
CA LEU A 23 -12.20 1.07 1.91
C LEU A 23 -11.54 2.40 2.29
N ALA A 24 -11.18 2.54 3.56
CA ALA A 24 -10.37 3.64 4.08
C ALA A 24 -9.13 3.05 4.75
N ILE A 25 -7.94 3.44 4.27
CA ILE A 25 -6.64 2.96 4.77
C ILE A 25 -5.79 4.18 5.13
N SER A 26 -5.13 4.11 6.28
CA SER A 26 -4.06 5.03 6.68
C SER A 26 -2.75 4.25 6.68
N ASP A 27 -1.80 4.69 5.87
CA ASP A 27 -0.47 4.07 5.74
C ASP A 27 0.57 5.12 5.34
N ASN A 28 1.84 4.79 5.54
CA ASN A 28 2.96 5.62 5.12
C ASN A 28 3.20 5.41 3.61
N LEU A 29 3.36 6.51 2.87
CA LEU A 29 3.64 6.49 1.44
C LEU A 29 5.03 7.03 1.13
N LEU A 30 5.69 6.37 0.19
CA LEU A 30 7.01 6.79 -0.24
C LEU A 30 6.92 7.99 -1.19
N LYS A 31 7.49 9.14 -0.79
CA LYS A 31 7.59 10.34 -1.65
C LYS A 31 8.87 10.36 -2.51
N LYS A 32 9.94 9.69 -2.08
CA LYS A 32 11.24 9.60 -2.79
C LYS A 32 11.84 8.23 -2.58
N ASP A 33 12.63 7.73 -3.52
CA ASP A 33 13.24 6.41 -3.39
C ASP A 33 14.20 6.33 -2.20
N LEU A 34 14.14 5.20 -1.49
CA LEU A 34 15.05 4.89 -0.39
C LEU A 34 16.40 4.41 -0.95
N THR A 35 17.49 4.86 -0.33
CA THR A 35 18.83 4.35 -0.62
C THR A 35 18.92 2.86 -0.25
N PRO A 36 19.85 2.11 -0.87
CA PRO A 36 20.04 0.69 -0.53
C PRO A 36 20.33 0.45 0.95
N ALA A 37 21.12 1.32 1.58
CA ALA A 37 21.44 1.24 3.00
C ALA A 37 20.19 1.36 3.89
N LEU A 38 19.29 2.31 3.58
CA LEU A 38 18.04 2.47 4.34
C LEU A 38 17.12 1.26 4.15
N ARG A 39 17.04 0.68 2.94
CA ARG A 39 16.20 -0.50 2.67
C ARG A 39 16.61 -1.73 3.47
N GLN A 40 17.90 -1.86 3.79
CA GLN A 40 18.45 -3.01 4.53
C GLN A 40 18.41 -2.81 6.06
N ASP A 41 18.05 -1.62 6.55
CA ASP A 41 17.91 -1.37 7.98
C ASP A 41 16.65 -2.03 8.54
N ILE A 42 16.85 -3.06 9.35
CA ILE A 42 15.76 -3.82 9.98
C ILE A 42 14.98 -3.00 11.00
N SER A 43 15.62 -2.05 11.70
CA SER A 43 14.96 -1.15 12.65
C SER A 43 13.96 -0.25 11.93
N LEU A 44 14.33 0.27 10.76
CA LEU A 44 13.42 1.06 9.93
C LEU A 44 12.31 0.22 9.30
N TYR A 45 12.59 -1.04 8.97
CA TYR A 45 11.57 -1.96 8.43
C TYR A 45 10.48 -2.25 9.46
N VAL A 46 10.84 -2.65 10.68
CA VAL A 46 9.86 -2.96 11.74
C VAL A 46 9.06 -1.75 12.21
N ARG A 47 9.58 -0.54 11.95
CA ARG A 47 8.88 0.74 12.21
C ARG A 47 7.99 1.21 11.06
N CYS A 48 7.75 0.39 10.03
CA CYS A 48 6.95 0.72 8.85
C CYS A 48 7.50 1.93 8.05
N VAL A 49 8.83 2.10 8.02
CA VAL A 49 9.49 3.20 7.28
C VAL A 49 9.99 2.73 5.92
N THR A 50 10.55 1.52 5.82
CA THR A 50 11.19 1.04 4.57
C THR A 50 10.33 0.07 3.76
N GLY A 51 9.30 -0.52 4.38
CA GLY A 51 8.30 -1.41 3.73
C GLY A 51 7.13 -0.67 3.05
N VAL A 52 7.28 0.63 2.83
CA VAL A 52 6.24 1.52 2.29
C VAL A 52 6.24 1.49 0.76
N SER A 53 5.07 1.63 0.15
CA SER A 53 4.94 1.71 -1.32
C SER A 53 4.67 3.15 -1.75
N LYS A 54 4.82 3.46 -3.04
CA LYS A 54 4.46 4.76 -3.59
C LYS A 54 2.93 4.87 -3.68
N GLY A 55 2.42 6.11 -3.77
CA GLY A 55 0.98 6.32 -3.93
C GLY A 55 0.42 5.70 -5.24
N GLU A 56 1.23 5.66 -6.29
CA GLU A 56 0.88 4.99 -7.55
C GLU A 56 0.72 3.47 -7.39
N ASP A 57 1.56 2.83 -6.57
CA ASP A 57 1.44 1.41 -6.26
C ASP A 57 0.11 1.11 -5.57
N TYR A 58 -0.32 1.94 -4.61
CA TYR A 58 -1.63 1.78 -3.96
C TYR A 58 -2.78 1.91 -4.96
N LYS A 59 -2.72 2.91 -5.85
CA LYS A 59 -3.73 3.06 -6.91
C LYS A 59 -3.79 1.81 -7.79
N HIS A 60 -2.64 1.25 -8.13
CA HIS A 60 -2.53 0.03 -8.93
C HIS A 60 -3.09 -1.20 -8.19
N TYR A 61 -2.70 -1.43 -6.94
CA TYR A 61 -3.18 -2.56 -6.15
C TYR A 61 -4.69 -2.53 -5.95
N LEU A 62 -5.21 -1.36 -5.60
CA LEU A 62 -6.66 -1.12 -5.44
C LEU A 62 -7.40 -1.36 -6.75
N HIS A 63 -6.86 -0.88 -7.86
CA HIS A 63 -7.45 -1.07 -9.18
C HIS A 63 -7.54 -2.56 -9.56
N ILE A 64 -6.44 -3.31 -9.42
CA ILE A 64 -6.40 -4.75 -9.71
C ILE A 64 -7.37 -5.51 -8.79
N ALA A 65 -7.44 -5.16 -7.51
CA ALA A 65 -8.37 -5.77 -6.56
C ALA A 65 -9.85 -5.44 -6.82
N GLY A 66 -10.15 -4.58 -7.81
CA GLY A 66 -11.52 -4.23 -8.20
C GLY A 66 -12.10 -3.00 -7.48
N PHE A 67 -11.32 -2.30 -6.65
CA PHE A 67 -11.72 -1.02 -6.08
C PHE A 67 -11.66 0.08 -7.14
N LYS A 68 -12.72 0.88 -7.22
CA LYS A 68 -12.86 1.99 -8.18
C LYS A 68 -12.81 3.33 -7.47
N GLY A 69 -12.26 4.34 -8.15
CA GLY A 69 -12.26 5.73 -7.66
C GLY A 69 -11.36 5.98 -6.45
N ALA A 70 -10.21 5.31 -6.38
CA ALA A 70 -9.22 5.53 -5.33
C ALA A 70 -8.80 7.00 -5.28
N ARG A 71 -8.93 7.63 -4.11
CA ARG A 71 -8.50 9.02 -3.86
C ARG A 71 -7.38 9.00 -2.84
N LEU A 72 -6.28 9.66 -3.18
CA LEU A 72 -5.24 10.01 -2.22
C LEU A 72 -5.44 11.48 -1.82
N PRO A 73 -5.26 11.83 -0.54
CA PRO A 73 -5.27 13.24 -0.13
C PRO A 73 -4.22 14.03 -0.91
N SER A 74 -4.59 15.22 -1.38
CA SER A 74 -3.65 16.19 -1.94
C SER A 74 -2.64 16.57 -0.84
N THR A 75 -1.37 16.16 -0.97
CA THR A 75 -0.28 16.39 0.00
C THR A 75 1.04 16.63 -0.70
#